data_AF-A0A7S1X8X5-F1
#
_entry.id   AF-A0A7S1X8X5-F1
#
_cell.length_a   1.000
_cell.length_b   1.000
_cell.length_c   1.000
_cell.angle_alpha   90.00
_cell.angle_beta   90.00
_cell.angle_gamma   90.00
#
_symmetry.space_group_name_H-M   'P 1'
#
loop_
_entity.id
_entity.type
_entity.pdbx_description
1 polymer ?
#
loop_
_entity_poly.entity_id
_entity_poly.type
_entity_poly.pdbx_seq_one_letter_code
_entity_poly.pdbx_strand_id
1 'polypeptide(L)'
;GGGWSLSRRRWGALPQRSSRTAAFAAEPTESSSGSPPYGDDEGASGESRDSGDGDDAALLKAKAAVDINNELRVCDYPEDVLDIVEDEAENFNHVNTATAMARLSRMAHSMQQGKRQEVLRDGRFGALIKLVNQQVKDMYPRELCSVLQALVYLKYHDNDTLNAVLKQAQARVGAFKPIDVSLTVWSVASLKMKKPPVRLMNDLVDLSISNVPEMKAQGVSMLLWGLATMNFKPKAALLHRTATQVEKRVEEFAEKPIALVNTLWGLAKLESYAIPALRATVKYYTASEEGRQQLLSYRRPQELVNLFWVFARSGHDPGEEMLRIADEYVDANIERMNGEDLGRLVWIYAVLGHHPSGANILGRIGARAIENIDRMRTDNAGYLIWGMSLLGAGNHPALPQLLGVVEASHANGKLSDKQLRQMFQAHLLSELGGASWSPSETLRTAGALQWIASLNQNPRPNHPALHSVLRELRGMGITHESPHSTEDRVMRADVAIKTKSGSMLAIRVLRKGRDHMQNSMRQTGAYMAWKQLMVGKGYSVIELYEREIFEFSDEGTGAEVLARLLEPYDPEVMEPRLDVVEEEESNAVKEEAEEEREGELRLVGTEDP
;
A
#
# COMPACT_ATOMS: atom_id res chain seq x y z
N GLY A 1 50.21 -4.82 -36.37
CA GLY A 1 49.64 -3.68 -37.11
C GLY A 1 48.30 -4.09 -37.70
N GLY A 2 47.30 -3.21 -37.57
CA GLY A 2 45.94 -3.33 -38.13
C GLY A 2 44.97 -4.08 -37.18
N GLY A 3 44.01 -3.49 -36.48
CA GLY A 3 43.43 -2.14 -36.55
C GLY A 3 42.03 -2.21 -37.17
N TRP A 4 40.98 -2.41 -36.35
CA TRP A 4 39.60 -2.11 -36.72
C TRP A 4 38.91 -1.38 -35.56
N SER A 5 38.47 -0.16 -35.84
CA SER A 5 37.88 0.82 -34.94
C SER A 5 36.35 0.74 -34.93
N LEU A 6 35.80 0.89 -33.73
CA LEU A 6 34.47 1.36 -33.31
C LEU A 6 33.50 1.89 -34.40
N SER A 7 32.26 1.41 -34.34
CA SER A 7 31.08 2.27 -34.50
C SER A 7 30.15 2.13 -33.29
N ARG A 8 30.10 3.21 -32.49
CA ARG A 8 29.19 3.38 -31.34
C ARG A 8 27.77 3.49 -31.85
N ARG A 9 26.90 2.52 -31.56
CA ARG A 9 25.45 2.73 -31.62
C ARG A 9 24.99 3.30 -30.28
N ARG A 10 24.66 4.60 -30.32
CA ARG A 10 23.91 5.32 -29.29
C ARG A 10 22.57 4.61 -29.09
N TRP A 11 22.42 3.85 -28.01
CA TRP A 11 21.11 3.43 -27.54
C TRP A 11 20.48 4.63 -26.85
N GLY A 12 19.47 5.21 -27.50
CA GLY A 12 18.66 6.27 -26.93
C GLY A 12 18.05 5.82 -25.60
N ALA A 13 18.21 6.67 -24.59
CA ALA A 13 17.61 6.48 -23.28
C ALA A 13 16.09 6.28 -23.42
N LEU A 14 15.61 5.10 -23.03
CA LEU A 14 14.19 4.84 -22.84
C LEU A 14 13.73 5.70 -21.65
N PRO A 15 12.59 6.40 -21.76
CA PRO A 15 12.13 7.30 -20.71
C PRO A 15 11.82 6.50 -19.43
N GLN A 16 12.43 6.95 -18.33
CA GLN A 16 12.20 6.43 -17.00
C GLN A 16 10.71 6.58 -16.64
N ARG A 17 10.05 5.47 -16.35
CA ARG A 17 8.70 5.48 -15.77
C ARG A 17 8.79 5.96 -14.32
N SER A 18 8.31 7.17 -14.07
CA SER A 18 8.06 7.70 -12.74
C SER A 18 7.09 6.81 -11.96
N SER A 19 7.48 6.48 -10.72
CA SER A 19 6.67 6.09 -9.56
C SER A 19 5.22 5.63 -9.83
N ARG A 20 4.98 4.33 -9.69
CA ARG A 20 3.68 3.80 -9.31
C ARG A 20 3.85 2.63 -8.37
N THR A 21 3.02 2.60 -7.33
CA THR A 21 2.61 1.37 -6.67
C THR A 21 2.18 0.43 -7.81
N ALA A 22 2.85 -0.71 -7.99
CA ALA A 22 2.31 -1.79 -8.80
C ALA A 22 1.08 -2.29 -8.03
N ALA A 23 -0.04 -1.65 -8.30
CA ALA A 23 -1.36 -2.03 -7.86
C ALA A 23 -2.07 -2.42 -9.16
N PHE A 24 -2.55 -3.66 -9.23
CA PHE A 24 -3.27 -4.12 -10.39
C PHE A 24 -4.60 -3.40 -10.42
N ALA A 25 -4.80 -2.60 -11.47
CA ALA A 25 -6.10 -2.52 -12.08
C ALA A 25 -6.67 -3.95 -12.13
N ALA A 26 -7.85 -4.22 -11.53
CA ALA A 26 -8.50 -5.49 -11.78
C ALA A 26 -8.80 -5.54 -13.28
N GLU A 27 -7.91 -6.14 -14.06
CA GLU A 27 -8.18 -6.49 -15.44
C GLU A 27 -9.35 -7.47 -15.38
N PRO A 28 -10.45 -7.23 -16.10
CA PRO A 28 -11.49 -8.24 -16.24
C PRO A 28 -10.85 -9.49 -16.81
N THR A 29 -10.66 -10.50 -15.96
CA THR A 29 -10.18 -11.80 -16.38
C THR A 29 -11.28 -12.47 -17.18
N GLU A 30 -10.94 -12.97 -18.37
CA GLU A 30 -11.79 -13.87 -19.14
C GLU A 30 -12.11 -15.13 -18.33
N SER A 31 -13.38 -15.30 -17.96
CA SER A 31 -14.04 -16.62 -17.85
C SER A 31 -15.54 -16.46 -17.59
N SER A 32 -16.27 -16.08 -18.63
CA SER A 32 -17.54 -16.73 -18.99
C SER A 32 -17.82 -16.42 -20.46
N SER A 33 -17.53 -17.39 -21.33
CA SER A 33 -18.28 -17.54 -22.58
C SER A 33 -19.76 -17.66 -22.18
N GLY A 34 -20.47 -16.55 -22.26
CA GLY A 34 -21.80 -16.43 -21.70
C GLY A 34 -22.11 -14.96 -21.53
N SER A 35 -22.60 -14.34 -22.58
CA SER A 35 -23.47 -13.17 -22.45
C SER A 35 -24.49 -13.46 -21.35
N PRO A 36 -24.69 -12.59 -20.34
CA PRO A 36 -25.81 -12.75 -19.42
C PRO A 36 -27.11 -12.80 -20.23
N PRO A 37 -28.03 -13.76 -19.98
CA PRO A 37 -29.23 -13.94 -20.79
C PRO A 37 -30.35 -13.07 -20.23
N TYR A 38 -30.50 -11.83 -20.69
CA TYR A 38 -31.71 -11.04 -20.42
C TYR A 38 -31.85 -10.07 -21.61
N GLY A 39 -32.91 -10.15 -22.42
CA GLY A 39 -34.31 -10.44 -22.09
C GLY A 39 -35.04 -9.21 -22.62
N ASP A 40 -35.80 -9.40 -23.70
CA ASP A 40 -36.48 -8.33 -24.42
C ASP A 40 -37.46 -7.63 -23.48
N ASP A 41 -37.14 -6.42 -23.03
CA ASP A 41 -38.13 -5.52 -22.41
C ASP A 41 -38.84 -4.77 -23.53
N GLU A 42 -39.92 -5.38 -24.00
CA GLU A 42 -41.02 -4.70 -24.67
C GLU A 42 -41.74 -3.79 -23.67
N GLY A 43 -41.91 -2.52 -24.02
CA GLY A 43 -42.70 -1.61 -23.20
C GLY A 43 -42.82 -0.19 -23.77
N ALA A 44 -43.72 0.00 -24.74
CA ALA A 44 -44.85 0.93 -24.66
C ALA A 44 -45.40 1.24 -26.06
N SER A 45 -46.55 0.63 -26.35
CA SER A 45 -47.42 0.93 -27.48
C SER A 45 -48.22 2.21 -27.25
N GLY A 46 -48.44 2.97 -28.33
CA GLY A 46 -49.52 3.94 -28.46
C GLY A 46 -49.08 5.38 -28.73
N GLU A 47 -49.00 5.77 -30.01
CA GLU A 47 -50.05 6.55 -30.69
C GLU A 47 -49.63 6.85 -32.13
N SER A 48 -50.43 6.38 -33.08
CA SER A 48 -50.26 6.57 -34.52
C SER A 48 -50.51 8.03 -34.92
N ARG A 49 -49.51 8.66 -35.56
CA ARG A 49 -49.73 9.79 -36.48
C ARG A 49 -48.85 9.65 -37.72
N ASP A 50 -49.56 9.58 -38.82
CA ASP A 50 -49.16 9.49 -40.24
C ASP A 50 -47.95 10.35 -40.66
N SER A 51 -46.82 9.68 -40.95
CA SER A 51 -45.70 10.22 -41.76
C SER A 51 -44.85 9.08 -42.38
N GLY A 52 -45.37 8.43 -43.43
CA GLY A 52 -44.87 7.15 -43.96
C GLY A 52 -43.43 7.09 -44.50
N ASP A 53 -42.80 8.18 -44.92
CA ASP A 53 -41.41 8.13 -45.44
C ASP A 53 -40.33 8.27 -44.35
N GLY A 54 -40.67 8.90 -43.21
CA GLY A 54 -39.74 9.11 -42.09
C GLY A 54 -39.55 7.87 -41.22
N ASP A 55 -40.63 7.11 -41.04
CA ASP A 55 -40.65 5.91 -40.20
C ASP A 55 -39.90 4.74 -40.87
N ASP A 56 -40.00 4.60 -42.20
CA ASP A 56 -39.29 3.57 -42.95
C ASP A 56 -37.77 3.79 -42.98
N ALA A 57 -37.32 5.05 -43.13
CA ALA A 57 -35.91 5.39 -43.08
C ALA A 57 -35.31 5.20 -41.67
N ALA A 58 -36.07 5.53 -40.62
CA ALA A 58 -35.67 5.28 -39.24
C ALA A 58 -35.58 3.78 -38.94
N LEU A 59 -36.54 2.98 -39.43
CA LEU A 59 -36.56 1.53 -39.30
C LEU A 59 -35.37 0.87 -40.03
N LEU A 60 -35.08 1.31 -41.25
CA LEU A 60 -33.93 0.86 -42.02
C LEU A 60 -32.61 1.16 -41.31
N LYS A 61 -32.47 2.38 -40.74
CA LYS A 61 -31.29 2.76 -39.97
C LYS A 61 -31.15 1.97 -38.66
N ALA A 62 -32.27 1.67 -37.99
CA ALA A 62 -32.27 0.81 -36.80
C ALA A 62 -31.84 -0.62 -37.14
N LYS A 63 -32.30 -1.17 -38.27
CA LYS A 63 -31.89 -2.49 -38.75
C LYS A 63 -30.40 -2.52 -39.12
N ALA A 64 -29.92 -1.53 -39.87
CA ALA A 64 -28.49 -1.40 -40.20
C ALA A 64 -27.62 -1.34 -38.93
N ALA A 65 -28.05 -0.58 -37.91
CA ALA A 65 -27.34 -0.53 -36.63
C ALA A 65 -27.28 -1.90 -35.92
N VAL A 66 -28.30 -2.74 -36.02
CA VAL A 66 -28.28 -4.10 -35.48
C VAL A 66 -27.30 -4.97 -36.25
N ASP A 67 -27.33 -4.91 -37.58
CA ASP A 67 -26.46 -5.71 -38.46
C ASP A 67 -24.98 -5.35 -38.22
N ILE A 68 -24.64 -4.05 -38.20
CA ILE A 68 -23.30 -3.54 -37.86
C ILE A 68 -22.84 -4.06 -36.48
N ASN A 69 -23.74 -4.07 -35.48
CA ASN A 69 -23.37 -4.56 -34.14
C ASN A 69 -23.06 -6.06 -34.15
N ASN A 70 -23.78 -6.84 -34.96
CA ASN A 70 -23.52 -8.27 -35.11
C ASN A 70 -22.17 -8.53 -35.79
N GLU A 71 -21.84 -7.75 -36.82
CA GLU A 71 -20.53 -7.83 -37.49
C GLU A 71 -19.38 -7.45 -36.55
N LEU A 72 -19.49 -6.31 -35.86
CA LEU A 72 -18.48 -5.86 -34.88
C LEU A 72 -18.21 -6.88 -33.76
N ARG A 73 -19.22 -7.67 -33.39
CA ARG A 73 -19.09 -8.67 -32.32
C ARG A 73 -18.24 -9.87 -32.72
N VAL A 74 -18.18 -10.18 -34.01
CA VAL A 74 -17.48 -11.36 -34.54
C VAL A 74 -16.09 -11.05 -35.12
N CYS A 75 -15.74 -9.77 -35.33
CA CYS A 75 -14.40 -9.37 -35.81
C CYS A 75 -13.28 -9.93 -34.94
N ASP A 76 -12.29 -10.64 -35.49
CA ASP A 76 -11.18 -11.20 -34.70
C ASP A 76 -9.90 -10.37 -34.79
N TYR A 77 -9.83 -9.45 -35.76
CA TYR A 77 -8.72 -8.55 -35.95
C TYR A 77 -9.13 -7.08 -35.82
N PRO A 78 -8.24 -6.20 -35.31
CA PRO A 78 -8.49 -4.76 -35.27
C PRO A 78 -8.81 -4.18 -36.65
N GLU A 79 -8.19 -4.71 -37.69
CA GLU A 79 -8.41 -4.33 -39.09
C GLU A 79 -9.88 -4.52 -39.48
N ASP A 80 -10.49 -5.67 -39.19
CA ASP A 80 -11.90 -5.93 -39.48
C ASP A 80 -12.82 -4.88 -38.84
N VAL A 81 -12.51 -4.49 -37.59
CA VAL A 81 -13.27 -3.44 -36.89
C VAL A 81 -13.10 -2.09 -37.57
N LEU A 82 -11.90 -1.78 -38.03
CA LEU A 82 -11.59 -0.52 -38.70
C LEU A 82 -12.15 -0.46 -40.13
N ASP A 83 -12.21 -1.59 -40.84
CA ASP A 83 -12.86 -1.73 -42.14
C ASP A 83 -14.37 -1.40 -42.00
N ILE A 84 -15.06 -1.99 -41.02
CA ILE A 84 -16.47 -1.67 -40.75
C ILE A 84 -16.66 -0.18 -40.40
N VAL A 85 -15.73 0.42 -39.65
CA VAL A 85 -15.80 1.87 -39.36
C VAL A 85 -15.67 2.69 -40.64
N GLU A 86 -14.83 2.29 -41.59
CA GLU A 86 -14.67 2.97 -42.87
C GLU A 86 -15.92 2.84 -43.74
N ASP A 87 -16.45 1.62 -43.86
CA ASP A 87 -17.57 1.30 -44.74
C ASP A 87 -18.91 1.82 -44.23
N GLU A 88 -19.13 1.79 -42.91
CA GLU A 88 -20.46 2.00 -42.31
C GLU A 88 -20.54 3.23 -41.38
N ALA A 89 -19.52 4.10 -41.35
CA ALA A 89 -19.46 5.26 -40.44
C ALA A 89 -20.74 6.13 -40.42
N GLU A 90 -21.39 6.33 -41.56
CA GLU A 90 -22.61 7.15 -41.68
C GLU A 90 -23.84 6.50 -41.02
N ASN A 91 -23.82 5.17 -40.92
CA ASN A 91 -24.90 4.36 -40.34
C ASN A 91 -24.69 4.07 -38.84
N PHE A 92 -23.49 4.34 -38.30
CA PHE A 92 -23.20 4.13 -36.87
C PHE A 92 -24.11 4.97 -35.98
N ASN A 93 -24.72 4.31 -34.98
CA ASN A 93 -25.24 4.98 -33.80
C ASN A 93 -24.26 4.89 -32.62
N HIS A 94 -24.61 5.54 -31.51
CA HIS A 94 -23.75 5.59 -30.32
C HIS A 94 -23.42 4.20 -29.73
N VAL A 95 -24.30 3.21 -29.92
CA VAL A 95 -24.10 1.82 -29.48
C VAL A 95 -23.07 1.13 -30.37
N ASN A 96 -23.15 1.31 -31.69
CA ASN A 96 -22.15 0.76 -32.63
C ASN A 96 -20.78 1.35 -32.35
N THR A 97 -20.67 2.66 -32.21
CA THR A 97 -19.43 3.36 -31.87
C THR A 97 -18.81 2.83 -30.58
N ALA A 98 -19.60 2.70 -29.51
CA ALA A 98 -19.12 2.15 -28.25
C ALA A 98 -18.74 0.66 -28.37
N THR A 99 -19.45 -0.11 -29.20
CA THR A 99 -19.13 -1.53 -29.43
C THR A 99 -17.83 -1.70 -30.21
N ALA A 100 -17.59 -0.90 -31.24
CA ALA A 100 -16.32 -0.89 -31.96
C ALA A 100 -15.14 -0.58 -31.02
N MET A 101 -15.29 0.45 -30.18
CA MET A 101 -14.32 0.77 -29.12
C MET A 101 -14.11 -0.40 -28.15
N ALA A 102 -15.19 -1.05 -27.69
CA ALA A 102 -15.12 -2.21 -26.81
C ALA A 102 -14.46 -3.43 -27.47
N ARG A 103 -14.64 -3.63 -28.78
CA ARG A 103 -14.00 -4.73 -29.51
C ARG A 103 -12.49 -4.50 -29.62
N LEU A 104 -12.07 -3.30 -30.04
CA LEU A 104 -10.65 -2.90 -30.05
C LEU A 104 -10.01 -3.01 -28.66
N SER A 105 -10.75 -2.60 -27.61
CA SER A 105 -10.31 -2.75 -26.22
C SER A 105 -10.02 -4.20 -25.83
N ARG A 106 -10.91 -5.14 -26.18
CA ARG A 106 -10.70 -6.57 -25.90
C ARG A 106 -9.45 -7.09 -26.60
N MET A 107 -9.28 -6.78 -27.88
CA MET A 107 -8.09 -7.17 -28.65
C MET A 107 -6.79 -6.57 -28.08
N ALA A 108 -6.86 -5.36 -27.50
CA ALA A 108 -5.68 -4.67 -26.97
C ALA A 108 -4.97 -5.38 -25.81
N HIS A 109 -5.61 -6.38 -25.17
CA HIS A 109 -5.05 -7.17 -24.06
C HIS A 109 -3.88 -8.05 -24.51
N SER A 110 -4.02 -8.73 -25.65
CA SER A 110 -2.98 -9.58 -26.24
C SER A 110 -2.12 -8.84 -27.28
N MET A 111 -2.50 -7.61 -27.62
CA MET A 111 -1.86 -6.82 -28.66
C MET A 111 -0.45 -6.35 -28.27
N GLN A 112 0.53 -6.68 -29.12
CA GLN A 112 1.89 -6.18 -29.02
C GLN A 112 1.94 -4.65 -29.14
N GLN A 113 2.95 -4.02 -28.54
CA GLN A 113 3.07 -2.56 -28.53
C GLN A 113 3.15 -1.94 -29.93
N GLY A 114 3.89 -2.57 -30.86
CA GLY A 114 4.00 -2.10 -32.25
C GLY A 114 2.65 -2.06 -32.95
N LYS A 115 1.92 -3.19 -32.90
CA LYS A 115 0.59 -3.31 -33.50
C LYS A 115 -0.41 -2.31 -32.91
N ARG A 116 -0.37 -2.09 -31.60
CA ARG A 116 -1.18 -1.06 -30.95
C ARG A 116 -0.90 0.33 -31.53
N GLN A 117 0.35 0.67 -31.78
CA GLN A 117 0.70 1.96 -32.38
C GLN A 117 0.25 2.09 -33.84
N GLU A 118 0.21 0.99 -34.61
CA GLU A 118 -0.35 0.97 -35.96
C GLU A 118 -1.84 1.29 -35.94
N VAL A 119 -2.62 0.56 -35.12
CA VAL A 119 -4.08 0.79 -34.95
C VAL A 119 -4.36 2.24 -34.56
N LEU A 120 -3.59 2.81 -33.62
CA LEU A 120 -3.78 4.19 -33.17
C LEU A 120 -3.42 5.26 -34.22
N ARG A 121 -2.58 4.92 -35.21
CA ARG A 121 -2.17 5.83 -36.30
C ARG A 121 -3.04 5.69 -37.54
N ASP A 122 -3.85 4.64 -37.60
CA ASP A 122 -4.79 4.40 -38.68
C ASP A 122 -5.84 5.54 -38.73
N GLY A 123 -6.09 6.07 -39.93
CA GLY A 123 -7.05 7.15 -40.14
C GLY A 123 -8.47 6.76 -39.73
N ARG A 124 -8.81 5.46 -39.84
CA ARG A 124 -10.13 4.91 -39.49
C ARG A 124 -10.36 4.87 -37.99
N PHE A 125 -9.29 4.64 -37.21
CA PHE A 125 -9.37 4.82 -35.76
C PHE A 125 -9.62 6.29 -35.39
N GLY A 126 -8.97 7.22 -36.10
CA GLY A 126 -9.26 8.65 -35.99
C GLY A 126 -10.71 9.00 -36.33
N ALA A 127 -11.30 8.35 -37.34
CA ALA A 127 -12.72 8.49 -37.68
C ALA A 127 -13.63 7.95 -36.56
N LEU A 128 -13.29 6.80 -35.96
CA LEU A 128 -14.02 6.25 -34.82
C LEU A 128 -14.02 7.21 -33.62
N ILE A 129 -12.89 7.86 -33.32
CA ILE A 129 -12.81 8.88 -32.26
C ILE A 129 -13.66 10.11 -32.59
N LYS A 130 -13.76 10.52 -33.87
CA LYS A 130 -14.69 11.59 -34.28
C LYS A 130 -16.14 11.18 -34.04
N LEU A 131 -16.53 9.95 -34.37
CA LEU A 131 -17.87 9.41 -34.08
C LEU A 131 -18.16 9.43 -32.57
N VAL A 132 -17.20 9.01 -31.73
CA VAL A 132 -17.33 9.11 -30.26
C VAL A 132 -17.66 10.55 -29.85
N ASN A 133 -16.90 11.53 -30.33
CA ASN A 133 -17.11 12.93 -29.96
C ASN A 133 -18.43 13.51 -30.46
N GLN A 134 -18.88 13.11 -31.65
CA GLN A 134 -20.15 13.56 -32.23
C GLN A 134 -21.37 12.97 -31.49
N GLN A 135 -21.25 11.73 -31.03
CA GLN A 135 -22.37 10.96 -30.49
C GLN A 135 -22.36 10.84 -28.95
N VAL A 136 -21.33 11.36 -28.26
CA VAL A 136 -21.18 11.26 -26.80
C VAL A 136 -22.41 11.75 -26.03
N LYS A 137 -23.11 12.77 -26.53
CA LYS A 137 -24.33 13.33 -25.91
C LYS A 137 -25.49 12.31 -25.82
N ASP A 138 -25.48 11.31 -26.71
CA ASP A 138 -26.50 10.28 -26.81
C ASP A 138 -26.09 8.98 -26.10
N MET A 139 -24.82 8.88 -25.66
CA MET A 139 -24.31 7.72 -24.93
C MET A 139 -24.87 7.62 -23.50
N TYR A 140 -25.16 6.38 -23.09
CA TYR A 140 -25.57 5.99 -21.75
C TYR A 140 -24.39 5.40 -20.95
N PRO A 141 -24.53 5.15 -19.65
CA PRO A 141 -23.42 4.74 -18.78
C PRO A 141 -22.60 3.55 -19.31
N ARG A 142 -23.26 2.55 -19.90
CA ARG A 142 -22.60 1.37 -20.48
C ARG A 142 -21.66 1.74 -21.64
N GLU A 143 -22.12 2.58 -22.56
CA GLU A 143 -21.36 3.05 -23.72
C GLU A 143 -20.19 3.92 -23.26
N LEU A 144 -20.43 4.84 -22.33
CA LEU A 144 -19.40 5.70 -21.74
C LEU A 144 -18.30 4.88 -21.06
N CYS A 145 -18.67 3.88 -20.26
CA CYS A 145 -17.73 2.93 -19.65
C CYS A 145 -16.91 2.18 -20.70
N SER A 146 -17.55 1.73 -21.79
CA SER A 146 -16.88 1.01 -22.88
C SER A 146 -15.84 1.88 -23.58
N VAL A 147 -16.17 3.15 -23.83
CA VAL A 147 -15.22 4.12 -24.38
C VAL A 147 -14.07 4.36 -23.41
N LEU A 148 -14.35 4.67 -22.13
CA LEU A 148 -13.32 4.88 -21.11
C LEU A 148 -12.37 3.68 -20.97
N GLN A 149 -12.94 2.47 -20.97
CA GLN A 149 -12.17 1.23 -20.90
C GLN A 149 -11.27 1.06 -22.13
N ALA A 150 -11.80 1.33 -23.34
CA ALA A 150 -11.02 1.29 -24.56
C ALA A 150 -9.84 2.27 -24.54
N LEU A 151 -10.05 3.51 -24.05
CA LEU A 151 -8.97 4.48 -23.87
C LEU A 151 -7.85 3.94 -22.97
N VAL A 152 -8.20 3.23 -21.90
CA VAL A 152 -7.23 2.61 -20.97
C VAL A 152 -6.41 1.52 -21.69
N TYR A 153 -7.07 0.53 -22.29
CA TYR A 153 -6.38 -0.64 -22.86
C TYR A 153 -5.61 -0.33 -24.14
N LEU A 154 -6.15 0.56 -24.97
CA LEU A 154 -5.45 1.08 -26.14
C LEU A 154 -4.35 2.08 -25.76
N LYS A 155 -4.24 2.49 -24.48
CA LYS A 155 -3.28 3.50 -24.02
C LYS A 155 -3.36 4.78 -24.87
N TYR A 156 -4.58 5.12 -25.26
CA TYR A 156 -4.86 6.28 -26.10
C TYR A 156 -5.16 7.48 -25.19
N HIS A 157 -4.44 8.58 -25.43
CA HIS A 157 -4.53 9.79 -24.62
C HIS A 157 -5.03 10.92 -25.51
N ASP A 158 -6.34 11.18 -25.45
CA ASP A 158 -6.96 12.37 -26.00
C ASP A 158 -7.79 13.07 -24.91
N ASN A 159 -7.34 14.26 -24.51
CA ASN A 159 -7.96 14.98 -23.40
C ASN A 159 -9.36 15.49 -23.77
N ASP A 160 -9.61 15.83 -25.03
CA ASP A 160 -10.89 16.39 -25.45
C ASP A 160 -11.97 15.32 -25.44
N THR A 161 -11.71 14.15 -26.05
CA THR A 161 -12.62 12.98 -25.96
C THR A 161 -12.83 12.56 -24.51
N LEU A 162 -11.76 12.46 -23.72
CA LEU A 162 -11.87 12.06 -22.31
C LEU A 162 -12.74 13.03 -21.50
N ASN A 163 -12.54 14.34 -21.67
CA ASN A 163 -13.33 15.35 -20.97
C ASN A 163 -14.80 15.34 -21.43
N ALA A 164 -15.06 15.14 -22.71
CA ALA A 164 -16.43 15.04 -23.25
C ALA A 164 -17.17 13.82 -22.67
N VAL A 165 -16.52 12.65 -22.67
CA VAL A 165 -17.07 11.41 -22.11
C VAL A 165 -17.33 11.54 -20.61
N LEU A 166 -16.40 12.12 -19.84
CA LEU A 166 -16.58 12.32 -18.40
C LEU A 166 -17.65 13.37 -18.08
N LYS A 167 -17.78 14.42 -18.90
CA LYS A 167 -18.86 15.40 -18.77
C LYS A 167 -20.23 14.76 -19.01
N GLN A 168 -20.34 13.87 -20.00
CA GLN A 168 -21.57 13.12 -20.21
C GLN A 168 -21.83 12.12 -19.07
N ALA A 169 -20.80 11.42 -18.59
CA ALA A 169 -20.92 10.52 -17.44
C ALA A 169 -21.49 11.25 -16.21
N GLN A 170 -21.03 12.48 -15.96
CA GLN A 170 -21.60 13.35 -14.93
C GLN A 170 -23.08 13.68 -15.17
N ALA A 171 -23.46 14.03 -16.40
CA ALA A 171 -24.85 14.36 -16.72
C ALA A 171 -25.80 13.16 -16.59
N ARG A 172 -25.27 11.93 -16.75
CA ARG A 172 -26.03 10.67 -16.70
C ARG A 172 -25.78 9.88 -15.42
N VAL A 173 -25.12 10.44 -14.40
CA VAL A 173 -24.67 9.70 -13.20
C VAL A 173 -25.80 8.97 -12.49
N GLY A 174 -27.01 9.54 -12.49
CA GLY A 174 -28.20 8.91 -11.88
C GLY A 174 -28.69 7.62 -12.56
N ALA A 175 -28.22 7.32 -13.78
CA ALA A 175 -28.55 6.11 -14.51
C ALA A 175 -27.50 4.99 -14.38
N PHE A 176 -26.41 5.23 -13.64
CA PHE A 176 -25.31 4.27 -13.52
C PHE A 176 -25.73 3.04 -12.72
N LYS A 177 -25.45 1.85 -13.25
CA LYS A 177 -25.56 0.59 -12.52
C LYS A 177 -24.29 0.35 -11.68
N PRO A 178 -24.31 -0.56 -10.69
CA PRO A 178 -23.15 -0.82 -9.83
C PRO A 178 -21.83 -1.05 -10.59
N ILE A 179 -21.84 -1.84 -11.67
CA ILE A 179 -20.63 -2.11 -12.46
C ILE A 179 -20.11 -0.88 -13.21
N ASP A 180 -21.00 0.00 -13.68
CA ASP A 180 -20.63 1.22 -14.41
C ASP A 180 -19.86 2.20 -13.51
N VAL A 181 -20.28 2.27 -12.24
CA VAL A 181 -19.60 3.08 -11.21
C VAL A 181 -18.17 2.60 -11.01
N SER A 182 -18.00 1.30 -10.76
CA SER A 182 -16.69 0.68 -10.55
C SER A 182 -15.78 0.84 -11.77
N LEU A 183 -16.29 0.61 -12.98
CA LEU A 183 -15.53 0.74 -14.23
C LEU A 183 -15.10 2.19 -14.48
N THR A 184 -15.97 3.15 -14.22
CA THR A 184 -15.65 4.57 -14.43
C THR A 184 -14.56 5.03 -13.47
N VAL A 185 -14.70 4.73 -12.17
CA VAL A 185 -13.70 5.07 -11.15
C VAL A 185 -12.35 4.41 -11.47
N TRP A 186 -12.38 3.14 -11.85
CA TRP A 186 -11.19 2.39 -12.26
C TRP A 186 -10.54 2.99 -13.52
N SER A 187 -11.33 3.37 -14.53
CA SER A 187 -10.81 3.94 -15.78
C SER A 187 -10.17 5.31 -15.55
N VAL A 188 -10.77 6.16 -14.72
CA VAL A 188 -10.20 7.48 -14.37
C VAL A 188 -8.85 7.33 -13.67
N ALA A 189 -8.72 6.40 -12.71
CA ALA A 189 -7.44 6.05 -12.09
C ALA A 189 -6.45 5.44 -13.10
N SER A 190 -6.98 4.55 -13.94
CA SER A 190 -6.46 3.97 -15.20
C SER A 190 -5.58 4.93 -15.98
N LEU A 191 -6.26 5.97 -16.44
CA LEU A 191 -5.81 7.00 -17.35
C LEU A 191 -4.86 8.02 -16.70
N LYS A 192 -4.53 7.86 -15.41
CA LYS A 192 -3.52 8.68 -14.72
C LYS A 192 -3.87 10.17 -14.71
N MET A 193 -5.17 10.50 -14.70
CA MET A 193 -5.61 11.90 -14.78
C MET A 193 -5.03 12.71 -13.64
N LYS A 194 -4.36 13.82 -13.97
CA LYS A 194 -3.83 14.75 -12.95
C LYS A 194 -4.94 15.45 -12.17
N LYS A 195 -6.08 15.70 -12.82
CA LYS A 195 -7.24 16.40 -12.26
C LYS A 195 -8.52 15.60 -12.58
N PRO A 196 -8.84 14.55 -11.81
CA PRO A 196 -10.12 13.84 -11.92
C PRO A 196 -11.30 14.82 -11.74
N PRO A 197 -12.42 14.64 -12.45
CA PRO A 197 -13.61 15.49 -12.31
C PRO A 197 -14.25 15.30 -10.93
N VAL A 198 -13.95 16.20 -9.99
CA VAL A 198 -14.30 16.05 -8.56
C VAL A 198 -15.79 15.86 -8.31
N ARG A 199 -16.67 16.57 -9.04
CA ARG A 199 -18.13 16.41 -8.92
C ARG A 199 -18.56 14.99 -9.29
N LEU A 200 -18.07 14.47 -10.41
CA LEU A 200 -18.43 13.12 -10.87
C LEU A 200 -17.91 12.09 -9.88
N MET A 201 -16.69 12.27 -9.40
CA MET A 201 -16.10 11.37 -8.40
C MET A 201 -16.90 11.35 -7.09
N ASN A 202 -17.36 12.50 -6.60
CA ASN A 202 -18.22 12.58 -5.42
C ASN A 202 -19.55 11.87 -5.64
N ASP A 203 -20.21 12.12 -6.77
CA ASP A 203 -21.51 11.51 -7.09
C ASP A 203 -21.40 9.99 -7.25
N LEU A 204 -20.33 9.50 -7.89
CA LEU A 204 -20.04 8.07 -8.01
C LEU A 204 -19.76 7.42 -6.66
N VAL A 205 -19.04 8.10 -5.76
CA VAL A 205 -18.79 7.62 -4.39
C VAL A 205 -20.08 7.55 -3.59
N ASP A 206 -20.95 8.55 -3.71
CA ASP A 206 -22.24 8.58 -3.02
C ASP A 206 -23.17 7.48 -3.52
N LEU A 207 -23.24 7.28 -4.84
CA LEU A 207 -23.99 6.19 -5.45
C LEU A 207 -23.44 4.81 -5.05
N SER A 208 -22.11 4.70 -4.86
CA SER A 208 -21.47 3.45 -4.43
C SER A 208 -21.93 2.97 -3.06
N ILE A 209 -22.27 3.87 -2.13
CA ILE A 209 -22.66 3.51 -0.76
C ILE A 209 -23.88 2.58 -0.78
N SER A 210 -24.85 2.87 -1.64
CA SER A 210 -26.07 2.06 -1.80
C SER A 210 -25.85 0.83 -2.68
N ASN A 211 -24.92 0.90 -3.64
CA ASN A 211 -24.71 -0.16 -4.64
C ASN A 211 -23.74 -1.27 -4.19
N VAL A 212 -22.84 -1.01 -3.24
CA VAL A 212 -21.83 -1.99 -2.76
C VAL A 212 -22.41 -3.37 -2.38
N PRO A 213 -23.58 -3.47 -1.70
CA PRO A 213 -24.18 -4.77 -1.41
C PRO A 213 -24.49 -5.63 -2.65
N GLU A 214 -24.83 -5.00 -3.78
CA GLU A 214 -25.15 -5.67 -5.04
C GLU A 214 -23.92 -5.88 -5.94
N MET A 215 -22.80 -5.22 -5.63
CA MET A 215 -21.56 -5.40 -6.38
C MET A 215 -20.99 -6.80 -6.12
N LYS A 216 -20.60 -7.48 -7.21
CA LYS A 216 -19.71 -8.65 -7.14
C LYS A 216 -18.33 -8.24 -6.63
N ALA A 217 -17.56 -9.19 -6.09
CA ALA A 217 -16.20 -8.95 -5.57
C ALA A 217 -15.31 -8.13 -6.52
N GLN A 218 -15.37 -8.40 -7.82
CA GLN A 218 -14.62 -7.64 -8.84
C GLN A 218 -15.01 -6.15 -8.89
N GLY A 219 -16.30 -5.82 -8.82
CA GLY A 219 -16.77 -4.43 -8.85
C GLY A 219 -16.28 -3.64 -7.63
N VAL A 220 -16.35 -4.26 -6.45
CA VAL A 220 -15.84 -3.68 -5.20
C VAL A 220 -14.32 -3.45 -5.28
N SER A 221 -13.59 -4.44 -5.79
CA SER A 221 -12.15 -4.38 -6.01
C SER A 221 -11.75 -3.21 -6.92
N MET A 222 -12.42 -3.06 -8.06
CA MET A 222 -12.17 -1.97 -9.02
C MET A 222 -12.44 -0.59 -8.43
N LEU A 223 -13.56 -0.45 -7.71
CA LEU A 223 -13.93 0.79 -7.03
C LEU A 223 -12.84 1.20 -6.03
N LEU A 224 -12.51 0.32 -5.07
CA LEU A 224 -11.54 0.66 -4.03
C LEU A 224 -10.13 0.83 -4.57
N TRP A 225 -9.73 0.02 -5.55
CA TRP A 225 -8.44 0.19 -6.21
C TRP A 225 -8.34 1.56 -6.88
N GLY A 226 -9.39 1.99 -7.59
CA GLY A 226 -9.40 3.27 -8.28
C GLY A 226 -9.32 4.45 -7.30
N LEU A 227 -10.16 4.45 -6.26
CA LEU A 227 -10.16 5.47 -5.21
C LEU A 227 -8.79 5.55 -4.51
N ALA A 228 -8.25 4.42 -4.08
CA ALA A 228 -6.96 4.34 -3.40
C ALA A 228 -5.77 4.71 -4.32
N THR A 229 -5.85 4.41 -5.62
CA THR A 229 -4.82 4.79 -6.59
C THR A 229 -4.77 6.29 -6.80
N MET A 230 -5.93 6.94 -6.83
CA MET A 230 -6.06 8.40 -6.93
C MET A 230 -5.85 9.12 -5.58
N ASN A 231 -5.73 8.39 -4.48
CA ASN A 231 -5.76 8.93 -3.11
C ASN A 231 -7.03 9.77 -2.86
N PHE A 232 -8.15 9.38 -3.48
CA PHE A 232 -9.44 10.02 -3.29
C PHE A 232 -10.09 9.43 -2.04
N LYS A 233 -10.20 10.20 -0.96
CA LYS A 233 -10.74 9.75 0.33
C LYS A 233 -12.28 9.74 0.30
N PRO A 234 -12.94 8.57 0.23
CA PRO A 234 -14.40 8.51 0.26
C PRO A 234 -14.95 8.69 1.68
N LYS A 235 -16.27 8.84 1.81
CA LYS A 235 -16.96 8.83 3.10
C LYS A 235 -16.68 7.51 3.84
N ALA A 236 -16.47 7.59 5.17
CA ALA A 236 -16.20 6.42 6.02
C ALA A 236 -17.27 5.31 5.90
N ALA A 237 -18.52 5.69 5.64
CA ALA A 237 -19.62 4.76 5.40
C ALA A 237 -19.36 3.80 4.22
N LEU A 238 -18.72 4.27 3.13
CA LEU A 238 -18.37 3.42 2.00
C LEU A 238 -17.31 2.38 2.40
N LEU A 239 -16.26 2.82 3.09
CA LEU A 239 -15.17 1.95 3.54
C LEU A 239 -15.68 0.88 4.51
N HIS A 240 -16.51 1.28 5.49
CA HIS A 240 -17.13 0.37 6.43
C HIS A 240 -18.05 -0.65 5.73
N ARG A 241 -18.93 -0.20 4.83
CA ARG A 241 -19.81 -1.11 4.07
C ARG A 241 -19.03 -2.11 3.24
N THR A 242 -17.98 -1.67 2.56
CA THR A 242 -17.10 -2.56 1.78
C THR A 242 -16.40 -3.58 2.67
N ALA A 243 -15.86 -3.16 3.82
CA ALA A 243 -15.27 -4.06 4.81
C ALA A 243 -16.28 -5.13 5.27
N THR A 244 -17.51 -4.74 5.58
CA THR A 244 -18.59 -5.66 5.96
C THR A 244 -18.94 -6.65 4.83
N GLN A 245 -18.90 -6.21 3.56
CA GLN A 245 -19.12 -7.14 2.43
C GLN A 245 -18.01 -8.19 2.34
N VAL A 246 -16.75 -7.79 2.49
CA VAL A 246 -15.62 -8.74 2.49
C VAL A 246 -15.74 -9.72 3.66
N GLU A 247 -16.07 -9.25 4.86
CA GLU A 247 -16.29 -10.11 6.03
C GLU A 247 -17.38 -11.16 5.78
N LYS A 248 -18.54 -10.74 5.25
CA LYS A 248 -19.70 -11.64 5.03
C LYS A 248 -19.53 -12.58 3.85
N ARG A 249 -18.74 -12.21 2.85
CA ARG A 249 -18.62 -12.91 1.55
C ARG A 249 -17.18 -13.31 1.26
N VAL A 250 -16.38 -13.57 2.30
CA VAL A 250 -14.93 -13.81 2.15
C VAL A 250 -14.63 -14.94 1.16
N GLU A 251 -15.45 -15.98 1.12
CA GLU A 251 -15.35 -17.11 0.19
C GLU A 251 -15.48 -16.64 -1.27
N GLU A 252 -16.53 -15.87 -1.61
CA GLU A 252 -16.71 -15.28 -2.95
C GLU A 252 -15.53 -14.38 -3.35
N PHE A 253 -15.03 -13.58 -2.41
CA PHE A 253 -13.87 -12.73 -2.68
C PHE A 253 -12.60 -13.57 -2.90
N ALA A 254 -12.41 -14.65 -2.13
CA ALA A 254 -11.24 -15.52 -2.18
C ALA A 254 -11.20 -16.46 -3.40
N GLU A 255 -12.36 -16.77 -4.00
CA GLU A 255 -12.44 -17.43 -5.32
C GLU A 255 -11.66 -16.66 -6.40
N LYS A 256 -11.59 -15.33 -6.27
CA LYS A 256 -10.80 -14.45 -7.13
C LYS A 256 -9.75 -13.71 -6.31
N PRO A 257 -8.56 -14.30 -6.05
CA PRO A 257 -7.48 -13.73 -5.24
C PRO A 257 -7.26 -12.22 -5.45
N ILE A 258 -7.15 -11.80 -6.70
CA ILE A 258 -6.92 -10.39 -7.05
C ILE A 258 -8.04 -9.46 -6.55
N ALA A 259 -9.29 -9.92 -6.54
CA ALA A 259 -10.43 -9.13 -6.08
C ALA A 259 -10.35 -8.89 -4.56
N LEU A 260 -10.13 -9.94 -3.78
CA LEU A 260 -9.92 -9.84 -2.33
C LEU A 260 -8.74 -8.93 -2.00
N VAL A 261 -7.58 -9.20 -2.59
CA VAL A 261 -6.33 -8.50 -2.29
C VAL A 261 -6.43 -7.01 -2.62
N ASN A 262 -6.95 -6.64 -3.79
CA ASN A 262 -7.11 -5.24 -4.17
C ASN A 262 -8.13 -4.50 -3.28
N THR A 263 -9.20 -5.19 -2.86
CA THR A 263 -10.20 -4.61 -1.95
C THR A 263 -9.55 -4.29 -0.59
N LEU A 264 -8.87 -5.27 0.01
CA LEU A 264 -8.16 -5.10 1.27
C LEU A 264 -7.02 -4.07 1.17
N TRP A 265 -6.27 -4.08 0.07
CA TRP A 265 -5.22 -3.10 -0.21
C TRP A 265 -5.78 -1.69 -0.33
N GLY A 266 -6.91 -1.53 -1.03
CA GLY A 266 -7.58 -0.24 -1.17
C GLY A 266 -8.05 0.30 0.18
N LEU A 267 -8.66 -0.56 1.01
CA LEU A 267 -9.05 -0.23 2.39
C LEU A 267 -7.85 0.23 3.24
N ALA A 268 -6.77 -0.54 3.24
CA ALA A 268 -5.57 -0.22 4.02
C ALA A 268 -4.86 1.05 3.52
N LYS A 269 -4.80 1.28 2.21
CA LYS A 269 -4.21 2.49 1.62
C LYS A 269 -5.04 3.74 1.89
N LEU A 270 -6.36 3.61 1.99
CA LEU A 270 -7.29 4.66 2.41
C LEU A 270 -7.41 4.78 3.94
N GLU A 271 -6.50 4.14 4.69
CA GLU A 271 -6.40 4.24 6.16
C GLU A 271 -7.64 3.71 6.90
N SER A 272 -8.42 2.84 6.25
CA SER A 272 -9.52 2.09 6.87
C SER A 272 -9.10 0.64 7.12
N TYR A 273 -8.54 0.39 8.30
CA TYR A 273 -8.08 -0.93 8.70
C TYR A 273 -9.27 -1.82 9.07
N ALA A 274 -9.80 -2.51 8.06
CA ALA A 274 -11.01 -3.34 8.12
C ALA A 274 -10.82 -4.63 8.94
N ILE A 275 -10.65 -4.49 10.26
CA ILE A 275 -10.30 -5.60 11.17
C ILE A 275 -11.22 -6.82 11.01
N PRO A 276 -12.57 -6.70 10.92
CA PRO A 276 -13.42 -7.87 10.72
C PRO A 276 -13.16 -8.60 9.40
N ALA A 277 -12.93 -7.86 8.31
CA ALA A 277 -12.57 -8.43 7.01
C ALA A 277 -11.22 -9.16 7.08
N LEU A 278 -10.22 -8.58 7.72
CA LEU A 278 -8.90 -9.22 7.92
C LEU A 278 -9.03 -10.52 8.71
N ARG A 279 -9.81 -10.53 9.79
CA ARG A 279 -10.07 -11.75 10.58
C ARG A 279 -10.79 -12.82 9.77
N ALA A 280 -11.78 -12.45 8.97
CA ALA A 280 -12.48 -13.38 8.08
C ALA A 280 -11.53 -13.96 7.04
N THR A 281 -10.63 -13.14 6.47
CA THR A 281 -9.60 -13.59 5.53
C THR A 281 -8.60 -14.57 6.16
N VAL A 282 -8.08 -14.27 7.35
CA VAL A 282 -7.22 -15.20 8.10
C VAL A 282 -7.97 -16.52 8.31
N LYS A 283 -9.18 -16.45 8.87
CA LYS A 283 -10.00 -17.63 9.15
C LYS A 283 -10.22 -18.47 7.88
N TYR A 284 -10.55 -17.86 6.75
CA TYR A 284 -10.77 -18.58 5.50
C TYR A 284 -9.53 -19.39 5.09
N TYR A 285 -8.35 -18.76 5.09
CA TYR A 285 -7.12 -19.44 4.64
C TYR A 285 -6.56 -20.46 5.64
N THR A 286 -6.90 -20.37 6.92
CA THR A 286 -6.36 -21.26 7.96
C THR A 286 -7.35 -22.29 8.51
N ALA A 287 -8.65 -22.21 8.18
CA ALA A 287 -9.66 -23.10 8.75
C ALA A 287 -9.80 -24.45 8.05
N SER A 288 -9.35 -24.58 6.80
CA SER A 288 -9.45 -25.83 6.04
C SER A 288 -8.29 -26.02 5.07
N GLU A 289 -8.11 -27.26 4.60
CA GLU A 289 -7.10 -27.57 3.59
C GLU A 289 -7.42 -26.91 2.25
N GLU A 290 -8.70 -26.77 1.88
CA GLU A 290 -9.12 -26.05 0.67
C GLU A 290 -8.70 -24.57 0.73
N GLY A 291 -8.93 -23.90 1.86
CA GLY A 291 -8.49 -22.53 2.09
C GLY A 291 -6.96 -22.41 1.97
N ARG A 292 -6.22 -23.29 2.64
CA ARG A 292 -4.76 -23.35 2.53
C ARG A 292 -4.29 -23.53 1.09
N GLN A 293 -4.85 -24.50 0.37
CA GLN A 293 -4.50 -24.77 -1.03
C GLN A 293 -4.86 -23.59 -1.95
N GLN A 294 -5.97 -22.89 -1.67
CA GLN A 294 -6.33 -21.68 -2.40
C GLN A 294 -5.22 -20.62 -2.30
N LEU A 295 -4.67 -20.36 -1.10
CA LEU A 295 -3.55 -19.42 -0.94
C LEU A 295 -2.27 -19.91 -1.63
N LEU A 296 -1.95 -21.19 -1.49
CA LEU A 296 -0.77 -21.80 -2.14
C LEU A 296 -0.87 -21.77 -3.67
N SER A 297 -2.08 -21.78 -4.22
CA SER A 297 -2.33 -21.77 -5.67
C SER A 297 -2.22 -20.38 -6.33
N TYR A 298 -1.94 -19.31 -5.57
CA TYR A 298 -1.83 -17.96 -6.09
C TYR A 298 -0.85 -17.89 -7.28
N ARG A 299 -1.38 -17.51 -8.45
CA ARG A 299 -0.60 -17.54 -9.71
C ARG A 299 0.47 -16.46 -9.79
N ARG A 300 0.27 -15.35 -9.05
CA ARG A 300 1.12 -14.16 -9.07
C ARG A 300 1.67 -13.91 -7.65
N PRO A 301 2.99 -13.99 -7.42
CA PRO A 301 3.56 -13.75 -6.09
C PRO A 301 3.21 -12.39 -5.49
N GLN A 302 3.04 -11.39 -6.34
CA GLN A 302 2.59 -10.05 -5.95
C GLN A 302 1.24 -10.05 -5.20
N GLU A 303 0.33 -10.99 -5.47
CA GLU A 303 -0.97 -11.09 -4.77
C GLU A 303 -0.76 -11.49 -3.30
N LEU A 304 0.13 -12.45 -3.03
CA LEU A 304 0.55 -12.81 -1.68
C LEU A 304 1.23 -11.61 -1.00
N VAL A 305 2.21 -11.01 -1.67
CA VAL A 305 2.97 -9.87 -1.13
C VAL A 305 2.03 -8.71 -0.76
N ASN A 306 1.05 -8.38 -1.61
CA ASN A 306 0.10 -7.32 -1.32
C ASN A 306 -0.86 -7.70 -0.18
N LEU A 307 -1.29 -8.96 -0.07
CA LEU A 307 -2.10 -9.43 1.06
C LEU A 307 -1.35 -9.26 2.39
N PHE A 308 -0.10 -9.70 2.45
CA PHE A 308 0.70 -9.55 3.67
C PHE A 308 1.15 -8.11 3.93
N TRP A 309 1.31 -7.31 2.88
CA TRP A 309 1.48 -5.87 3.04
C TRP A 309 0.28 -5.23 3.73
N VAL A 310 -0.96 -5.69 3.47
CA VAL A 310 -2.14 -5.19 4.18
C VAL A 310 -2.06 -5.50 5.67
N PHE A 311 -1.70 -6.73 6.04
CA PHE A 311 -1.52 -7.13 7.44
C PHE A 311 -0.46 -6.26 8.14
N ALA A 312 0.73 -6.15 7.54
CA ALA A 312 1.82 -5.31 8.05
C ALA A 312 1.42 -3.83 8.17
N ARG A 313 0.79 -3.26 7.12
CA ARG A 313 0.39 -1.84 7.09
C ARG A 313 -0.71 -1.51 8.11
N SER A 314 -1.58 -2.47 8.40
CA SER A 314 -2.68 -2.34 9.37
C SER A 314 -2.24 -2.65 10.81
N GLY A 315 -1.00 -3.12 11.01
CA GLY A 315 -0.52 -3.61 12.31
C GLY A 315 -1.33 -4.82 12.81
N HIS A 316 -1.91 -5.60 11.89
CA HIS A 316 -2.71 -6.78 12.22
C HIS A 316 -1.89 -8.04 11.98
N ASP A 317 -1.60 -8.76 13.05
CA ASP A 317 -0.97 -10.07 13.04
C ASP A 317 -1.87 -11.10 12.34
N PRO A 318 -1.45 -11.70 11.22
CA PRO A 318 -2.21 -12.76 10.54
C PRO A 318 -2.13 -14.10 11.28
N GLY A 319 -1.30 -14.24 12.31
CA GLY A 319 -1.11 -15.47 13.08
C GLY A 319 -0.08 -16.42 12.46
N GLU A 320 0.48 -17.31 13.30
CA GLU A 320 1.56 -18.23 12.91
C GLU A 320 1.18 -19.14 11.73
N GLU A 321 -0.04 -19.69 11.72
CA GLU A 321 -0.43 -20.62 10.66
C GLU A 321 -0.50 -19.93 9.29
N MET A 322 -1.04 -18.71 9.23
CA MET A 322 -1.11 -17.97 7.97
C MET A 322 0.30 -17.56 7.49
N LEU A 323 1.20 -17.20 8.41
CA LEU A 323 2.61 -16.91 8.10
C LEU A 323 3.34 -18.16 7.59
N ARG A 324 3.10 -19.32 8.20
CA ARG A 324 3.67 -20.60 7.76
C ARG A 324 3.22 -20.97 6.34
N ILE A 325 1.95 -20.76 6.00
CA ILE A 325 1.44 -20.96 4.63
C ILE A 325 2.11 -19.99 3.65
N ALA A 326 2.36 -18.74 4.07
CA ALA A 326 3.07 -17.77 3.25
C ALA A 326 4.52 -18.19 2.98
N ASP A 327 5.21 -18.69 4.01
CA ASP A 327 6.58 -19.19 3.89
C ASP A 327 6.64 -20.39 2.93
N GLU A 328 5.68 -21.31 3.01
CA GLU A 328 5.54 -22.44 2.07
C GLU A 328 5.32 -21.95 0.63
N TYR A 329 4.45 -20.97 0.42
CA TYR A 329 4.26 -20.37 -0.90
C TYR A 329 5.55 -19.76 -1.43
N VAL A 330 6.25 -18.98 -0.60
CA VAL A 330 7.49 -18.29 -0.98
C VAL A 330 8.56 -19.31 -1.33
N ASP A 331 8.73 -20.34 -0.52
CA ASP A 331 9.72 -21.39 -0.73
C ASP A 331 9.55 -22.08 -2.10
N ALA A 332 8.30 -22.32 -2.50
CA ALA A 332 7.92 -22.91 -3.78
C ALA A 332 7.99 -21.94 -4.97
N ASN A 333 7.84 -20.64 -4.76
CA ASN A 333 7.66 -19.65 -5.85
C ASN A 333 8.78 -18.60 -5.96
N ILE A 334 9.82 -18.66 -5.13
CA ILE A 334 10.87 -17.63 -5.06
C ILE A 334 11.53 -17.34 -6.43
N GLU A 335 11.71 -18.37 -7.26
CA GLU A 335 12.30 -18.23 -8.60
C GLU A 335 11.45 -17.37 -9.54
N ARG A 336 10.15 -17.22 -9.25
CA ARG A 336 9.23 -16.38 -10.04
C ARG A 336 9.09 -14.97 -9.47
N MET A 337 9.64 -14.70 -8.29
CA MET A 337 9.57 -13.39 -7.64
C MET A 337 10.59 -12.43 -8.23
N ASN A 338 10.15 -11.21 -8.53
CA ASN A 338 11.02 -10.14 -9.01
C ASN A 338 11.54 -9.29 -7.84
N GLY A 339 12.45 -8.35 -8.10
CA GLY A 339 13.03 -7.49 -7.06
C GLY A 339 12.01 -6.68 -6.23
N GLU A 340 10.86 -6.30 -6.80
CA GLU A 340 9.77 -5.64 -6.06
C GLU A 340 9.06 -6.59 -5.10
N ASP A 341 8.78 -7.82 -5.55
CA ASP A 341 8.18 -8.84 -4.69
C ASP A 341 9.12 -9.18 -3.52
N LEU A 342 10.41 -9.40 -3.80
CA LEU A 342 11.43 -9.77 -2.81
C LEU A 342 11.63 -8.67 -1.76
N GLY A 343 11.84 -7.42 -2.21
CA GLY A 343 12.06 -6.31 -1.28
C GLY A 343 10.84 -6.04 -0.40
N ARG A 344 9.64 -6.09 -0.96
CA ARG A 344 8.41 -5.92 -0.17
C ARG A 344 8.17 -7.07 0.80
N LEU A 345 8.41 -8.31 0.38
CA LEU A 345 8.28 -9.47 1.25
C LEU A 345 9.19 -9.37 2.47
N VAL A 346 10.46 -9.02 2.28
CA VAL A 346 11.40 -8.83 3.40
C VAL A 346 11.00 -7.67 4.29
N TRP A 347 10.49 -6.57 3.72
CA TRP A 347 9.92 -5.48 4.52
C TRP A 347 8.71 -5.94 5.35
N ILE A 348 7.82 -6.75 4.78
CA ILE A 348 6.66 -7.33 5.46
C ILE A 348 7.10 -8.19 6.64
N TYR A 349 8.01 -9.15 6.40
CA TYR A 349 8.53 -10.02 7.45
C TYR A 349 9.18 -9.22 8.58
N ALA A 350 10.01 -8.24 8.21
CA ALA A 350 10.64 -7.35 9.17
C ALA A 350 9.59 -6.58 9.99
N VAL A 351 8.62 -5.91 9.35
CA VAL A 351 7.57 -5.16 10.08
C VAL A 351 6.76 -6.08 11.00
N LEU A 352 6.38 -7.25 10.51
CA LEU A 352 5.63 -8.23 11.28
C LEU A 352 6.46 -8.88 12.39
N GLY A 353 7.78 -8.71 12.42
CA GLY A 353 8.65 -9.45 13.34
C GLY A 353 8.67 -10.96 13.05
N HIS A 354 8.30 -11.36 11.83
CA HIS A 354 8.23 -12.76 11.41
C HIS A 354 9.58 -13.24 10.88
N HIS A 355 10.12 -14.30 11.48
CA HIS A 355 11.30 -15.00 10.99
C HIS A 355 10.83 -16.23 10.20
N PRO A 356 10.98 -16.25 8.86
CA PRO A 356 10.38 -17.28 8.04
C PRO A 356 10.92 -18.68 8.37
N SER A 357 10.01 -19.65 8.58
CA SER A 357 10.31 -20.96 9.21
C SER A 357 10.80 -22.06 8.25
N GLY A 358 11.28 -21.71 7.04
CA GLY A 358 11.76 -22.64 6.02
C GLY A 358 13.29 -22.70 5.86
N ALA A 359 13.78 -23.64 5.05
CA ALA A 359 15.20 -23.81 4.77
C ALA A 359 15.81 -22.53 4.15
N ASN A 360 16.48 -21.72 4.98
CA ASN A 360 17.23 -20.52 4.58
C ASN A 360 16.48 -19.60 3.57
N ILE A 361 15.18 -19.34 3.81
CA ILE A 361 14.35 -18.50 2.92
C ILE A 361 15.00 -17.13 2.70
N LEU A 362 15.47 -16.48 3.76
CA LEU A 362 16.16 -15.17 3.66
C LEU A 362 17.42 -15.26 2.78
N GLY A 363 18.19 -16.34 2.89
CA GLY A 363 19.36 -16.55 2.04
C GLY A 363 19.00 -16.73 0.57
N ARG A 364 17.97 -17.51 0.27
CA ARG A 364 17.45 -17.68 -1.10
C ARG A 364 16.89 -16.37 -1.67
N ILE A 365 16.21 -15.57 -0.87
CA ILE A 365 15.76 -14.21 -1.26
C ILE A 365 16.95 -13.35 -1.64
N GLY A 366 18.01 -13.36 -0.83
CA GLY A 366 19.23 -12.62 -1.12
C GLY A 366 19.89 -13.07 -2.43
N ALA A 367 20.02 -14.38 -2.67
CA ALA A 367 20.55 -14.92 -3.92
C ALA A 367 19.71 -14.49 -5.13
N ARG A 368 18.39 -14.65 -5.07
CA ARG A 368 17.47 -14.26 -6.14
C ARG A 368 17.48 -12.75 -6.41
N ALA A 369 17.68 -11.93 -5.38
CA ALA A 369 17.81 -10.49 -5.50
C ALA A 369 19.06 -10.09 -6.32
N ILE A 370 20.17 -10.82 -6.15
CA ILE A 370 21.40 -10.60 -6.93
C ILE A 370 21.22 -10.98 -8.40
N GLU A 371 20.53 -12.08 -8.68
CA GLU A 371 20.20 -12.45 -10.07
C GLU A 371 19.35 -11.38 -10.79
N ASN A 372 18.61 -10.57 -10.03
CA ASN A 372 17.77 -9.49 -10.55
C ASN A 372 18.37 -8.09 -10.34
N ILE A 373 19.66 -7.99 -9.96
CA ILE A 373 20.26 -6.73 -9.50
C ILE A 373 20.24 -5.62 -10.56
N ASP A 374 20.41 -5.97 -11.85
CA ASP A 374 20.39 -5.01 -12.96
C ASP A 374 19.03 -4.31 -13.14
N ARG A 375 17.95 -4.92 -12.64
CA ARG A 375 16.59 -4.38 -12.67
C ARG A 375 16.12 -3.95 -11.29
N MET A 376 16.99 -4.03 -10.28
CA MET A 376 16.66 -3.73 -8.90
C MET A 376 16.44 -2.22 -8.73
N ARG A 377 15.30 -1.87 -8.12
CA ARG A 377 15.04 -0.50 -7.70
C ARG A 377 15.69 -0.23 -6.36
N THR A 378 16.14 1.00 -6.16
CA THR A 378 16.71 1.50 -4.92
C THR A 378 15.83 1.24 -3.70
N ASP A 379 14.53 1.48 -3.80
CA ASP A 379 13.58 1.26 -2.70
C ASP A 379 13.58 -0.22 -2.26
N ASN A 380 13.63 -1.14 -3.23
CA ASN A 380 13.59 -2.57 -2.96
C ASN A 380 14.94 -3.08 -2.41
N ALA A 381 16.06 -2.58 -2.95
CA ALA A 381 17.39 -2.84 -2.39
C ALA A 381 17.48 -2.35 -0.93
N GLY A 382 16.96 -1.15 -0.65
CA GLY A 382 16.88 -0.61 0.71
C GLY A 382 16.01 -1.47 1.63
N TYR A 383 14.86 -1.96 1.17
CA TYR A 383 14.02 -2.88 1.95
C TYR A 383 14.69 -4.22 2.24
N LEU A 384 15.42 -4.78 1.27
CA LEU A 384 16.20 -6.00 1.46
C LEU A 384 17.29 -5.80 2.51
N ILE A 385 18.10 -4.74 2.37
CA ILE A 385 19.19 -4.44 3.32
C ILE A 385 18.62 -4.23 4.73
N TRP A 386 17.65 -3.32 4.87
CA TRP A 386 17.04 -3.02 6.17
C TRP A 386 16.36 -4.22 6.81
N GLY A 387 15.51 -4.92 6.06
CA GLY A 387 14.74 -6.02 6.62
C GLY A 387 15.60 -7.26 6.90
N MET A 388 16.60 -7.57 6.06
CA MET A 388 17.53 -8.66 6.36
C MET A 388 18.38 -8.35 7.58
N SER A 389 18.89 -7.13 7.74
CA SER A 389 19.62 -6.74 8.96
C SER A 389 18.76 -6.86 10.22
N LEU A 390 17.49 -6.44 10.14
CA LEU A 390 16.54 -6.53 11.26
C LEU A 390 16.18 -7.98 11.64
N LEU A 391 16.05 -8.86 10.64
CA LEU A 391 15.75 -10.28 10.81
C LEU A 391 17.00 -11.13 11.12
N GLY A 392 18.12 -10.50 11.53
CA GLY A 392 19.35 -11.20 11.91
C GLY A 392 20.17 -11.76 10.73
N ALA A 393 19.82 -11.44 9.49
CA ALA A 393 20.54 -11.82 8.27
C ALA A 393 21.47 -10.70 7.75
N GLY A 394 21.95 -9.82 8.64
CA GLY A 394 22.80 -8.67 8.32
C GLY A 394 24.17 -9.01 7.71
N ASN A 395 24.60 -10.27 7.80
CA ASN A 395 25.86 -10.78 7.23
C ASN A 395 25.68 -11.43 5.85
N HIS A 396 24.48 -11.35 5.27
CA HIS A 396 24.21 -12.04 4.01
C HIS A 396 25.07 -11.46 2.86
N PRO A 397 25.72 -12.30 2.02
CA PRO A 397 26.66 -11.86 0.98
C PRO A 397 26.03 -11.03 -0.15
N ALA A 398 24.70 -10.99 -0.24
CA ALA A 398 23.98 -10.11 -1.17
C ALA A 398 23.99 -8.63 -0.73
N LEU A 399 24.06 -8.35 0.58
CA LEU A 399 23.88 -6.99 1.09
C LEU A 399 24.92 -5.98 0.57
N PRO A 400 26.22 -6.30 0.48
CA PRO A 400 27.21 -5.37 -0.07
C PRO A 400 26.94 -5.01 -1.54
N GLN A 401 26.42 -5.96 -2.32
CA GLN A 401 26.10 -5.72 -3.73
C GLN A 401 24.83 -4.87 -3.87
N LEU A 402 23.80 -5.16 -3.07
CA LEU A 402 22.57 -4.35 -3.00
C LEU A 402 22.86 -2.92 -2.50
N LEU A 403 23.81 -2.78 -1.57
CA LEU A 403 24.26 -1.47 -1.08
C LEU A 403 24.81 -0.62 -2.23
N GLY A 404 25.51 -1.22 -3.21
CA GLY A 404 25.96 -0.51 -4.42
C GLY A 404 24.83 0.18 -5.19
N VAL A 405 23.64 -0.42 -5.25
CA VAL A 405 22.44 0.17 -5.89
C VAL A 405 21.96 1.39 -5.09
N VAL A 406 21.99 1.30 -3.75
CA VAL A 406 21.60 2.39 -2.86
C VAL A 406 22.61 3.54 -2.90
N GLU A 407 23.91 3.24 -2.86
CA GLU A 407 25.01 4.22 -2.98
C GLU A 407 24.93 4.99 -4.28
N ALA A 408 24.73 4.31 -5.41
CA ALA A 408 24.56 4.96 -6.70
C ALA A 408 23.36 5.95 -6.69
N SER A 409 22.30 5.63 -5.96
CA SER A 409 21.13 6.51 -5.84
C SER A 409 21.38 7.67 -4.89
N HIS A 410 22.11 7.43 -3.79
CA HIS A 410 22.54 8.44 -2.84
C HIS A 410 23.44 9.50 -3.50
N ALA A 411 24.43 9.06 -4.28
CA ALA A 411 25.32 9.95 -5.02
C ALA A 411 24.58 10.88 -6.00
N ASN A 412 23.37 10.50 -6.42
CA ASN A 412 22.49 11.31 -7.28
C ASN A 412 21.45 12.13 -6.50
N GLY A 413 21.50 12.16 -5.16
CA GLY A 413 20.54 12.88 -4.31
C GLY A 413 19.11 12.33 -4.37
N LYS A 414 18.93 11.04 -4.68
CA LYS A 414 17.61 10.44 -4.92
C LYS A 414 17.03 9.69 -3.72
N LEU A 415 17.73 9.62 -2.58
CA LEU A 415 17.22 8.96 -1.39
C LEU A 415 16.33 9.90 -0.59
N SER A 416 15.18 9.40 -0.14
CA SER A 416 14.33 10.07 0.83
C SER A 416 14.87 9.94 2.26
N ASP A 417 14.44 10.82 3.17
CA ASP A 417 14.80 10.77 4.59
C ASP A 417 14.47 9.42 5.24
N LYS A 418 13.35 8.81 4.84
CA LYS A 418 12.95 7.47 5.30
C LYS A 418 14.00 6.43 4.90
N GLN A 419 14.48 6.47 3.66
CA GLN A 419 15.49 5.54 3.18
C GLN A 419 16.83 5.76 3.87
N LEU A 420 17.22 7.02 4.10
CA LEU A 420 18.42 7.36 4.87
C LEU A 420 18.37 6.78 6.30
N ARG A 421 17.24 6.93 6.99
CA ARG A 421 17.02 6.32 8.32
C ARG A 421 17.10 4.80 8.29
N GLN A 422 16.44 4.17 7.31
CA GLN A 422 16.48 2.71 7.15
C GLN A 422 17.90 2.20 6.90
N MET A 423 18.70 2.90 6.10
CA MET A 423 20.09 2.53 5.85
C MET A 423 20.97 2.66 7.09
N PHE A 424 20.77 3.72 7.89
CA PHE A 424 21.49 3.87 9.15
C PHE A 424 21.12 2.78 10.16
N GLN A 425 19.82 2.49 10.30
CA GLN A 425 19.35 1.40 11.15
C GLN A 425 19.90 0.04 10.70
N ALA A 426 19.91 -0.22 9.39
CA ALA A 426 20.47 -1.45 8.84
C ALA A 426 21.96 -1.59 9.14
N HIS A 427 22.72 -0.49 9.02
CA HIS A 427 24.13 -0.45 9.36
C HIS A 427 24.37 -0.80 10.83
N LEU A 428 23.64 -0.18 11.77
CA LEU A 428 23.79 -0.46 13.21
C LEU A 428 23.49 -1.93 13.55
N LEU A 429 22.42 -2.49 12.98
CA LEU A 429 22.02 -3.88 13.20
C LEU A 429 23.00 -4.87 12.58
N SER A 430 23.49 -4.58 11.38
CA SER A 430 24.50 -5.40 10.70
C SER A 430 25.85 -5.36 11.41
N GLU A 431 26.28 -4.20 11.89
CA GLU A 431 27.51 -4.06 12.68
C GLU A 431 27.42 -4.85 13.98
N LEU A 432 26.29 -4.78 14.69
CA LEU A 432 26.03 -5.60 15.87
C LEU A 432 26.11 -7.11 15.55
N GLY A 433 25.66 -7.52 14.36
CA GLY A 433 25.76 -8.87 13.86
C GLY A 433 27.16 -9.29 13.36
N GLY A 434 28.15 -8.38 13.37
CA GLY A 434 29.50 -8.65 12.89
C GLY A 434 29.67 -8.59 11.36
N ALA A 435 28.84 -7.79 10.67
CA ALA A 435 28.92 -7.67 9.22
C ALA A 435 30.23 -7.04 8.75
N SER A 436 30.80 -7.57 7.66
CA SER A 436 32.04 -7.07 7.06
C SER A 436 31.84 -5.88 6.11
N TRP A 437 30.60 -5.42 5.93
CA TRP A 437 30.26 -4.33 5.03
C TRP A 437 29.76 -3.11 5.79
N SER A 438 29.93 -1.93 5.19
CA SER A 438 29.46 -0.67 5.74
C SER A 438 29.05 0.28 4.60
N PRO A 439 27.96 1.07 4.75
CA PRO A 439 27.67 2.15 3.82
C PRO A 439 28.85 3.14 3.74
N SER A 440 28.96 3.91 2.66
CA SER A 440 29.95 4.97 2.53
C SER A 440 29.81 5.99 3.67
N GLU A 441 30.90 6.67 4.03
CA GLU A 441 30.87 7.69 5.07
C GLU A 441 29.79 8.75 4.81
N THR A 442 29.63 9.16 3.55
CA THR A 442 28.59 10.12 3.16
C THR A 442 27.17 9.61 3.42
N LEU A 443 26.87 8.36 3.07
CA LEU A 443 25.56 7.75 3.30
C LEU A 443 25.31 7.50 4.78
N ARG A 444 26.33 7.05 5.53
CA ARG A 444 26.23 6.87 6.98
C ARG A 444 25.94 8.19 7.69
N THR A 445 26.65 9.25 7.37
CA THR A 445 26.47 10.57 7.99
C THR A 445 25.09 11.14 7.66
N ALA A 446 24.66 11.08 6.40
CA ALA A 446 23.31 11.51 6.00
C ALA A 446 22.22 10.69 6.72
N GLY A 447 22.41 9.38 6.84
CA GLY A 447 21.53 8.49 7.58
C GLY A 447 21.47 8.81 9.08
N ALA A 448 22.61 9.01 9.71
CA ALA A 448 22.72 9.34 11.13
C ALA A 448 22.02 10.67 11.45
N LEU A 449 22.23 11.70 10.64
CA LEU A 449 21.58 13.01 10.79
C LEU A 449 20.05 12.87 10.75
N GLN A 450 19.53 12.16 9.75
CA GLN A 450 18.09 11.93 9.61
C GLN A 450 17.51 11.09 10.75
N TRP A 451 18.30 10.12 11.25
CA TRP A 451 17.91 9.30 12.39
C TRP A 451 17.83 10.10 13.69
N ILE A 452 18.90 10.83 14.04
CA ILE A 452 18.95 11.68 15.24
C ILE A 452 17.87 12.76 15.20
N ALA A 453 17.66 13.40 14.04
CA ALA A 453 16.57 14.36 13.87
C ALA A 453 15.21 13.75 14.19
N SER A 454 14.96 12.50 13.76
CA SER A 454 13.70 11.80 14.06
C SER A 454 13.51 11.44 15.54
N LEU A 455 14.61 11.18 16.27
CA LEU A 455 14.56 10.99 17.72
C LEU A 455 14.22 12.31 18.45
N ASN A 456 14.70 13.44 17.94
CA ASN A 456 14.45 14.75 18.54
C ASN A 456 13.04 15.29 18.26
N GLN A 457 12.48 15.04 17.06
CA GLN A 457 11.12 15.41 16.70
C GLN A 457 10.04 14.64 17.50
N ASN A 458 10.41 13.55 18.15
CA ASN A 458 9.51 12.74 18.98
C ASN A 458 10.04 12.67 20.43
N PRO A 459 10.11 13.81 21.14
CA PRO A 459 11.00 13.95 22.30
C PRO A 459 10.54 13.17 23.55
N ARG A 460 9.26 12.82 23.70
CA ARG A 460 8.76 12.08 24.87
C ARG A 460 7.64 11.08 24.51
N PRO A 461 7.65 9.86 25.04
CA PRO A 461 6.43 9.09 25.20
C PRO A 461 5.61 9.73 26.34
N ASN A 462 4.79 10.74 26.05
CA ASN A 462 3.79 11.19 27.02
C ASN A 462 2.63 10.18 27.03
N HIS A 463 2.71 9.15 27.86
CA HIS A 463 1.66 8.14 27.96
C HIS A 463 1.44 7.71 29.42
N PRO A 464 0.18 7.53 29.88
CA PRO A 464 -0.16 7.23 31.27
C PRO A 464 0.58 6.04 31.89
N ALA A 465 0.77 4.96 31.14
CA ALA A 465 1.48 3.78 31.63
C ALA A 465 2.94 4.10 32.03
N LEU A 466 3.64 4.97 31.29
CA LEU A 466 4.99 5.40 31.69
C LEU A 466 4.95 6.23 32.98
N HIS A 467 3.96 7.10 33.14
CA HIS A 467 3.80 7.90 34.36
C HIS A 467 3.56 7.03 35.59
N SER A 468 2.77 5.95 35.46
CA SER A 468 2.61 4.96 36.54
C SER A 468 3.96 4.33 36.91
N VAL A 469 4.71 3.83 35.93
CA VAL A 469 6.04 3.23 36.19
C VAL A 469 6.96 4.22 36.90
N LEU A 470 7.05 5.46 36.42
CA LEU A 470 7.88 6.50 37.03
C LEU A 470 7.45 6.85 38.46
N ARG A 471 6.14 6.87 38.74
CA ARG A 471 5.61 7.11 40.09
C ARG A 471 6.01 5.99 41.05
N GLU A 472 5.84 4.74 40.65
CA GLU A 472 6.22 3.60 41.48
C GLU A 472 7.73 3.55 41.71
N LEU A 473 8.56 3.81 40.69
CA LEU A 473 10.02 3.90 40.83
C LEU A 473 10.44 4.99 41.82
N ARG A 474 9.82 6.17 41.76
CA ARG A 474 10.04 7.25 42.75
C ARG A 474 9.61 6.84 44.15
N GLY A 475 8.46 6.18 44.29
CA GLY A 475 7.96 5.67 45.56
C GLY A 475 8.89 4.63 46.22
N MET A 476 9.61 3.85 45.40
CA MET A 476 10.62 2.90 45.87
C MET A 476 12.01 3.53 46.10
N GLY A 477 12.20 4.82 45.82
CA GLY A 477 13.49 5.50 45.94
C GLY A 477 14.54 5.06 44.91
N ILE A 478 14.14 4.44 43.80
CA ILE A 478 15.06 3.94 42.78
C ILE A 478 15.56 5.09 41.91
N THR A 479 16.88 5.24 41.79
CA THR A 479 17.50 6.26 40.95
C THR A 479 17.34 5.89 39.47
N HIS A 480 16.81 6.82 38.67
CA HIS A 480 16.52 6.56 37.25
C HIS A 480 16.58 7.83 36.39
N GLU A 481 16.78 7.63 35.09
CA GLU A 481 16.74 8.67 34.05
C GLU A 481 15.56 8.43 33.10
N SER A 482 14.80 9.48 32.78
CA SER A 482 13.69 9.42 31.82
C SER A 482 13.43 10.77 31.13
N PRO A 483 13.44 10.85 29.78
CA PRO A 483 13.93 9.81 28.87
C PRO A 483 15.44 9.66 28.96
N HIS A 484 15.95 8.44 28.76
CA HIS A 484 17.39 8.18 28.74
C HIS A 484 17.89 8.01 27.30
N SER A 485 18.98 8.69 26.94
CA SER A 485 19.67 8.50 25.67
C SER A 485 20.99 7.77 25.90
N THR A 486 21.31 6.84 25.01
CA THR A 486 22.61 6.17 25.03
C THR A 486 23.74 7.17 24.84
N GLU A 487 24.96 6.81 25.24
CA GLU A 487 26.13 7.70 25.19
C GLU A 487 26.41 8.26 23.79
N ASP A 488 26.25 7.45 22.75
CA ASP A 488 26.37 7.83 21.34
C ASP A 488 25.15 8.60 20.79
N ARG A 489 24.10 8.77 21.59
CA ARG A 489 22.84 9.45 21.29
C ARG A 489 22.06 8.87 20.11
N VAL A 490 22.37 7.64 19.68
CA VAL A 490 21.66 6.99 18.57
C VAL A 490 20.48 6.15 19.04
N MET A 491 20.33 5.91 20.36
CA MET A 491 19.19 5.19 20.93
C MET A 491 18.59 5.95 22.10
N ARG A 492 17.32 5.65 22.41
CA ARG A 492 16.59 6.20 23.56
C ARG A 492 15.75 5.12 24.23
N ALA A 493 15.83 5.02 25.55
CA ALA A 493 14.96 4.21 26.40
C ALA A 493 13.89 5.08 27.09
N ASP A 494 12.79 4.45 27.51
CA ASP A 494 11.75 5.18 28.25
C ASP A 494 12.25 5.50 29.66
N VAL A 495 12.90 4.53 30.31
CA VAL A 495 13.60 4.70 31.59
C VAL A 495 14.93 3.95 31.54
N ALA A 496 15.98 4.53 32.12
CA ALA A 496 17.20 3.79 32.44
C ALA A 496 17.50 3.83 33.93
N ILE A 497 17.98 2.71 34.45
CA ILE A 497 18.37 2.52 35.85
C ILE A 497 19.80 1.99 35.86
N LYS A 498 20.63 2.59 36.70
CA LYS A 498 21.98 2.09 36.96
C LYS A 498 21.90 1.03 38.05
N THR A 499 22.54 -0.10 37.84
CA THR A 499 22.66 -1.16 38.85
C THR A 499 23.84 -0.85 39.78
N LYS A 500 23.86 -1.44 40.98
CA LYS A 500 25.01 -1.31 41.89
C LYS A 500 26.32 -1.85 41.29
N SER A 501 26.23 -2.81 40.37
CA SER A 501 27.39 -3.31 39.61
C SER A 501 27.88 -2.33 38.52
N GLY A 502 27.19 -1.21 38.30
CA GLY A 502 27.49 -0.22 37.27
C GLY A 502 26.97 -0.59 35.87
N SER A 503 26.21 -1.67 35.73
CA SER A 503 25.51 -2.01 34.49
C SER A 503 24.27 -1.12 34.29
N MET A 504 23.81 -1.01 33.04
CA MET A 504 22.63 -0.24 32.71
C MET A 504 21.43 -1.16 32.43
N LEU A 505 20.29 -0.80 33.00
CA LEU A 505 19.01 -1.45 32.79
C LEU A 505 18.08 -0.46 32.06
N ALA A 506 17.50 -0.87 30.95
CA ALA A 506 16.50 -0.10 30.23
C ALA A 506 15.11 -0.71 30.44
N ILE A 507 14.16 0.10 30.89
CA ILE A 507 12.74 -0.28 30.90
C ILE A 507 12.09 0.30 29.65
N ARG A 508 11.36 -0.55 28.92
CA ARG A 508 10.46 -0.16 27.83
C ARG A 508 9.02 -0.41 28.21
N VAL A 509 8.17 0.60 28.03
CA VAL A 509 6.73 0.46 28.06
C VAL A 509 6.24 0.09 26.66
N LEU A 510 5.85 -1.18 26.47
CA LEU A 510 5.39 -1.72 25.20
C LEU A 510 3.94 -1.29 24.96
N ARG A 511 3.72 -0.57 23.85
CA ARG A 511 2.42 -0.04 23.46
C ARG A 511 1.80 -0.81 22.30
N LYS A 512 0.49 -0.97 22.38
CA LYS A 512 -0.30 -1.60 21.32
C LYS A 512 -0.21 -0.81 20.01
N GLY A 513 0.04 -1.52 18.92
CA GLY A 513 0.15 -0.96 17.57
C GLY A 513 1.43 -0.18 17.31
N ARG A 514 2.31 -0.04 18.31
CA ARG A 514 3.62 0.62 18.16
C ARG A 514 4.78 -0.33 18.42
N ASP A 515 4.75 -1.03 19.55
CA ASP A 515 5.83 -1.94 19.95
C ASP A 515 5.42 -3.40 19.69
N HIS A 516 4.12 -3.71 19.80
CA HIS A 516 3.53 -5.00 19.39
C HIS A 516 2.29 -4.80 18.50
N MET A 517 1.84 -5.87 17.84
CA MET A 517 0.70 -5.84 16.91
C MET A 517 -0.60 -5.40 17.59
N GLN A 518 -1.54 -4.87 16.83
CA GLN A 518 -2.83 -4.36 17.32
C GLN A 518 -3.71 -5.46 17.94
N ASN A 519 -3.57 -6.70 17.47
CA ASN A 519 -4.44 -7.83 17.78
C ASN A 519 -3.69 -9.00 18.44
N SER A 520 -2.40 -8.87 18.72
CA SER A 520 -1.61 -9.91 19.40
C SER A 520 -0.45 -9.30 20.18
N MET A 521 0.22 -10.14 20.97
CA MET A 521 1.45 -9.78 21.68
C MET A 521 2.70 -9.95 20.80
N ARG A 522 2.54 -10.24 19.50
CA ARG A 522 3.67 -10.32 18.57
C ARG A 522 4.36 -8.96 18.51
N GLN A 523 5.64 -8.96 18.84
CA GLN A 523 6.47 -7.77 18.77
C GLN A 523 6.67 -7.32 17.32
N THR A 524 6.62 -6.01 17.10
CA THR A 524 6.92 -5.41 15.79
C THR A 524 8.42 -5.47 15.52
N GLY A 525 8.81 -5.50 14.25
CA GLY A 525 10.24 -5.43 13.92
C GLY A 525 10.93 -4.17 14.44
N ALA A 526 10.21 -3.04 14.47
CA ALA A 526 10.75 -1.80 15.01
C ALA A 526 11.16 -1.95 16.48
N TYR A 527 10.32 -2.59 17.28
CA TYR A 527 10.63 -2.91 18.67
C TYR A 527 11.76 -3.95 18.78
N MET A 528 11.73 -5.02 17.99
CA MET A 528 12.78 -6.04 18.00
C MET A 528 14.15 -5.44 17.66
N ALA A 529 14.23 -4.56 16.67
CA ALA A 529 15.45 -3.83 16.33
C ALA A 529 15.92 -2.95 17.48
N TRP A 530 14.99 -2.22 18.13
CA TRP A 530 15.32 -1.41 19.30
C TRP A 530 15.90 -2.28 20.43
N LYS A 531 15.26 -3.41 20.74
CA LYS A 531 15.71 -4.35 21.77
C LYS A 531 17.10 -4.90 21.47
N GLN A 532 17.33 -5.36 20.24
CA GLN A 532 18.64 -5.88 19.80
C GLN A 532 19.74 -4.83 19.96
N LEU A 533 19.49 -3.58 19.52
CA LEU A 533 20.46 -2.50 19.61
C LEU A 533 20.74 -2.08 21.07
N MET A 534 19.74 -2.04 21.94
CA MET A 534 19.94 -1.74 23.37
C MET A 534 20.77 -2.84 24.05
N VAL A 535 20.42 -4.11 23.83
CA VAL A 535 21.19 -5.25 24.36
C VAL A 535 22.62 -5.25 23.83
N GLY A 536 22.79 -4.98 22.52
CA GLY A 536 24.10 -4.86 21.89
C GLY A 536 24.97 -3.74 22.46
N LYS A 537 24.36 -2.71 23.06
CA LYS A 537 25.03 -1.61 23.78
C LYS A 537 25.26 -1.90 25.26
N GLY A 538 25.02 -3.13 25.71
CA GLY A 538 25.26 -3.56 27.09
C GLY A 538 24.12 -3.29 28.06
N TYR A 539 22.93 -2.93 27.57
CA TYR A 539 21.76 -2.74 28.42
C TYR A 539 21.04 -4.07 28.64
N SER A 540 20.68 -4.36 29.88
CA SER A 540 19.61 -5.31 30.14
C SER A 540 18.27 -4.63 29.87
N VAL A 541 17.28 -5.36 29.34
CA VAL A 541 16.00 -4.78 28.92
C VAL A 541 14.86 -5.44 29.69
N ILE A 542 14.05 -4.62 30.37
CA ILE A 542 12.78 -5.01 30.97
C ILE A 542 11.64 -4.50 30.08
N GLU A 543 10.73 -5.42 29.76
CA GLU A 543 9.56 -5.17 28.93
C GLU A 543 8.34 -5.11 29.84
N LEU A 544 7.60 -3.99 29.82
CA LEU A 544 6.34 -3.85 30.54
C LEU A 544 5.23 -3.54 29.54
N TYR A 545 4.22 -4.38 29.43
CA TYR A 545 3.10 -4.08 28.54
C TYR A 545 2.17 -3.05 29.20
N GLU A 546 1.69 -2.09 28.41
CA GLU A 546 0.78 -1.04 28.91
C GLU A 546 -0.43 -1.60 29.65
N ARG A 547 -0.95 -2.74 29.19
CA ARG A 547 -2.08 -3.43 29.80
C ARG A 547 -1.76 -3.93 31.20
N GLU A 548 -0.61 -4.60 31.37
CA GLU A 548 -0.17 -5.10 32.66
C GLU A 548 0.03 -3.95 33.64
N ILE A 549 0.59 -2.84 33.15
CA ILE A 549 0.79 -1.62 33.95
C ILE A 549 -0.53 -1.06 34.49
N PHE A 550 -1.56 -1.00 33.65
CA PHE A 550 -2.88 -0.54 34.11
C PHE A 550 -3.50 -1.52 35.10
N GLU A 551 -3.42 -2.83 34.83
CA GLU A 551 -3.95 -3.88 35.73
C GLU A 551 -3.34 -3.77 37.14
N PHE A 552 -2.01 -3.72 37.28
CA PHE A 552 -1.38 -3.60 38.60
C PHE A 552 -1.49 -2.20 39.22
N SER A 553 -1.72 -1.16 38.42
CA SER A 553 -1.97 0.20 38.94
C SER A 553 -3.33 0.26 39.62
N ASP A 554 -4.34 -0.37 39.02
CA ASP A 554 -5.71 -0.43 39.54
C ASP A 554 -5.80 -1.30 40.80
N GLU A 555 -5.01 -2.37 40.86
CA GLU A 555 -4.90 -3.24 42.05
C GLU A 555 -4.05 -2.64 43.18
N GLY A 556 -3.32 -1.54 42.91
CA GLY A 556 -2.39 -0.94 43.87
C GLY A 556 -1.13 -1.79 44.14
N THR A 557 -0.81 -2.74 43.25
CA THR A 557 0.30 -3.70 43.39
C THR A 557 1.54 -3.33 42.58
N GLY A 558 1.53 -2.20 41.87
CA GLY A 558 2.59 -1.80 40.94
C GLY A 558 4.00 -1.74 41.55
N ALA A 559 4.16 -1.20 42.76
CA ALA A 559 5.43 -1.18 43.46
C ALA A 559 5.97 -2.60 43.73
N GLU A 560 5.12 -3.52 44.17
CA GLU A 560 5.51 -4.91 44.45
C GLU A 560 5.92 -5.65 43.17
N VAL A 561 5.17 -5.45 42.08
CA VAL A 561 5.47 -6.05 40.77
C VAL A 561 6.80 -5.52 40.24
N LEU A 562 7.01 -4.21 40.25
CA LEU A 562 8.28 -3.63 39.80
C LEU A 562 9.46 -4.04 40.68
N ALA A 563 9.29 -4.08 42.01
CA ALA A 563 10.34 -4.56 42.91
C ALA A 563 10.79 -5.99 42.55
N ARG A 564 9.85 -6.91 42.30
CA ARG A 564 10.16 -8.29 41.87
C ARG A 564 10.86 -8.34 40.51
N LEU A 565 10.47 -7.49 39.56
CA LEU A 565 11.10 -7.44 38.24
C LEU A 565 12.52 -6.87 38.29
N LEU A 566 12.78 -5.96 39.22
CA LEU A 566 14.06 -5.28 39.38
C LEU A 566 15.02 -6.03 40.31
N GLU A 567 14.52 -6.90 41.21
CA GLU A 567 15.31 -7.68 42.17
C GLU A 567 16.55 -8.37 41.56
N PRO A 568 16.47 -9.04 40.38
CA PRO A 568 17.65 -9.70 39.79
C PRO A 568 18.77 -8.74 39.35
N TYR A 569 18.50 -7.45 39.26
CA TYR A 569 19.40 -6.45 38.71
C TYR A 569 20.02 -5.53 39.77
N ASP A 570 19.61 -5.63 41.04
CA ASP A 570 20.12 -4.84 42.17
C ASP A 570 20.24 -3.33 41.83
N PRO A 571 19.10 -2.64 41.64
CA PRO A 571 19.08 -1.24 41.21
C PRO A 571 19.69 -0.31 42.27
N GLU A 572 20.30 0.78 41.82
CA GLU A 572 20.75 1.83 42.71
C GLU A 572 19.55 2.56 43.33
N VAL A 573 19.50 2.57 44.67
CA VAL A 573 18.47 3.24 45.47
C VAL A 573 19.11 4.49 46.06
N MET A 574 18.40 5.62 46.07
CA MET A 574 18.85 6.77 46.86
C MET A 574 18.96 6.35 48.32
N GLU A 575 20.15 6.46 48.91
CA GLU A 575 20.25 6.45 50.37
C GLU A 575 19.41 7.63 50.90
N PRO A 576 18.54 7.41 51.91
CA PRO A 576 17.81 8.51 52.50
C PRO A 576 18.84 9.47 53.09
N ARG A 577 18.96 10.66 52.51
CA ARG A 577 19.71 11.75 53.14
C ARG A 577 18.98 12.14 54.42
N LEU A 578 19.40 11.56 55.53
CA LEU A 578 19.29 12.22 56.83
C LEU A 578 20.24 13.41 56.75
N ASP A 579 19.75 14.56 56.31
CA ASP A 579 20.10 15.88 56.83
C ASP A 579 19.36 16.99 56.06
N VAL A 580 18.57 17.73 56.85
CA VAL A 580 18.13 19.13 56.73
C VAL A 580 18.47 19.84 55.41
N VAL A 581 17.46 20.21 54.61
CA VAL A 581 17.25 21.57 54.06
C VAL A 581 15.79 21.69 53.59
N GLU A 582 14.90 22.14 54.47
CA GLU A 582 13.73 22.93 54.07
C GLU A 582 14.27 24.34 53.77
N GLU A 583 14.52 24.70 52.51
CA GLU A 583 14.51 26.11 52.02
C GLU A 583 14.92 26.30 50.55
N GLU A 584 15.64 25.37 49.90
CA GLU A 584 16.16 25.60 48.53
C GLU A 584 15.16 25.33 47.39
N GLU A 585 14.19 24.42 47.56
CA GLU A 585 13.17 24.13 46.51
C GLU A 585 12.18 25.30 46.30
N SER A 586 12.07 26.24 47.25
CA SER A 586 11.20 27.41 47.13
C SER A 586 11.75 28.48 46.16
N ASN A 587 13.07 28.54 45.96
CA ASN A 587 13.69 29.59 45.14
C ASN A 587 13.84 29.19 43.66
N ALA A 588 14.12 27.92 43.37
CA ALA A 588 14.23 27.44 41.99
C ALA A 588 12.88 27.47 41.23
N VAL A 589 11.78 27.17 41.93
CA VAL A 589 10.41 27.20 41.35
C VAL A 589 9.93 28.64 41.06
N LYS A 590 10.53 29.66 41.69
CA LYS A 590 10.20 31.06 41.42
C LYS A 590 10.97 31.63 40.22
N GLU A 591 12.20 31.19 39.98
CA GLU A 591 13.00 31.64 38.82
C GLU A 591 12.51 30.98 37.50
N GLU A 592 12.14 29.70 37.51
CA GLU A 592 11.57 29.03 36.31
C GLU A 592 10.20 29.62 35.90
N ALA A 593 9.39 30.06 36.86
CA ALA A 593 8.07 30.66 36.58
C ALA A 593 8.15 32.09 36.02
N GLU A 594 9.26 32.81 36.21
CA GLU A 594 9.48 34.13 35.60
C GLU A 594 10.05 34.03 34.17
N GLU A 595 10.89 33.03 33.87
CA GLU A 595 11.37 32.78 32.49
C GLU A 595 10.26 32.24 31.56
N GLU A 596 9.34 31.40 32.05
CA GLU A 596 8.20 30.91 31.26
C GLU A 596 7.24 32.03 30.85
N ARG A 597 7.06 33.06 31.71
CA ARG A 597 6.21 34.22 31.41
C ARG A 597 6.80 35.16 30.36
N GLU A 598 8.12 35.29 30.27
CA GLU A 598 8.76 36.10 29.21
C GLU A 598 8.82 35.37 27.86
N GLY A 599 8.85 34.03 27.86
CA GLY A 599 8.83 33.20 26.65
C GLY A 599 7.49 33.14 25.92
N GLU A 600 6.37 33.11 26.66
CA GLU A 600 5.02 33.00 26.09
C GLU A 600 4.56 34.24 25.29
N LEU A 601 5.21 35.39 25.45
CA LEU A 601 4.89 36.64 24.74
C LEU A 601 5.48 36.72 23.31
N ARG A 602 6.27 35.74 22.86
CA ARG A 602 6.96 35.79 21.55
C ARG A 602 6.49 34.78 20.49
N LEU A 603 5.51 33.91 20.77
CA LEU A 603 5.07 32.88 19.83
C LEU A 603 3.57 32.93 19.54
N VAL A 604 3.09 34.10 19.10
CA VAL A 604 1.85 34.21 18.31
C VAL A 604 2.24 34.66 16.91
N GLY A 605 2.45 33.68 16.03
CA GLY A 605 2.83 33.88 14.63
C GLY A 605 2.63 32.57 13.87
N THR A 606 1.44 32.44 13.31
CA THR A 606 0.89 31.37 12.48
C THR A 606 1.82 30.91 11.35
N GLU A 607 1.81 29.60 11.03
CA GLU A 607 1.25 29.06 9.77
C GLU A 607 1.55 27.56 9.56
N ASP A 608 0.50 26.83 9.21
CA ASP A 608 0.41 25.56 8.47
C ASP A 608 -0.59 25.87 7.32
N PRO A 609 -0.61 25.21 6.15
CA PRO A 609 0.13 24.01 5.74
C PRO A 609 1.01 24.09 4.48
#